data_AF-A0A2E3D1A5-F1
#
_entry.id   AF-A0A2E3D1A5-F1
#
_cell.length_a   1.000
_cell.length_b   1.000
_cell.length_c   1.000
_cell.angle_alpha   90.00
_cell.angle_beta   90.00
_cell.angle_gamma   90.00
#
_symmetry.space_group_name_H-M   'P 1'
#
loop_
_entity.id
_entity.type
_entity.pdbx_description
1 polymer ?
#
loop_
_entity_poly.entity_id
_entity_poly.type
_entity_poly.pdbx_seq_one_letter_code
_entity_poly.pdbx_strand_id
1 'polypeptide(L)'
;MKGKNWASWLLVWLSWSSYAVAEEPLDKEPANYAFAAYMGSGLYGATDASLFVLNIPMTFQWRDREDIRIRLSTSAGFFDYGRDNLQELEIPDSIGTLTLIPGVEKVYSVNDRWELIPHIDYGYAKNFSTKEEAQVYSVGLHSRYYNQGDLDRHVWVNKVVLAGYRTFASDLQDNYVKLITGYDYKTNLYVSLKAGIAIPTVYGSVSWSYNGIDYAEKWKDGSVRDLNYELGVSLYAPKPIDLWITTVDRIGLGLQHNAFGQVIRLFAGTPF
;
A
#
# COMPACT_ATOMS: atom_id res chain seq x y z
N MET A 1 -43.04 -64.96 37.94
CA MET A 1 -44.32 -64.31 38.30
C MET A 1 -44.04 -63.17 39.26
N LYS A 2 -44.41 -61.92 38.88
CA LYS A 2 -44.72 -60.72 39.72
C LYS A 2 -43.72 -60.37 40.86
N GLY A 3 -43.10 -59.19 40.95
CA GLY A 3 -43.23 -57.93 40.24
C GLY A 3 -42.67 -56.78 41.10
N LYS A 4 -42.81 -55.57 40.56
CA LYS A 4 -42.83 -54.26 41.24
C LYS A 4 -41.49 -53.49 41.35
N ASN A 5 -41.36 -52.56 40.39
CA ASN A 5 -40.53 -51.35 40.36
C ASN A 5 -40.37 -50.67 41.72
N TRP A 6 -39.21 -50.04 41.95
CA TRP A 6 -39.15 -48.61 42.31
C TRP A 6 -37.88 -47.98 41.76
N ALA A 7 -38.08 -46.93 40.96
CA ALA A 7 -37.07 -46.03 40.45
C ALA A 7 -36.56 -45.14 41.59
N SER A 8 -35.24 -44.92 41.65
CA SER A 8 -34.64 -43.88 42.48
C SER A 8 -33.38 -43.36 41.78
N TRP A 9 -33.64 -42.42 40.89
CA TRP A 9 -32.88 -41.21 40.57
C TRP A 9 -31.62 -40.92 41.41
N LEU A 10 -30.50 -40.68 40.71
CA LEU A 10 -29.58 -39.54 40.94
C LEU A 10 -28.47 -39.53 39.87
N LEU A 11 -28.83 -39.03 38.67
CA LEU A 11 -27.86 -38.49 37.71
C LEU A 11 -27.76 -36.99 38.01
N VAL A 12 -26.74 -36.59 38.77
CA VAL A 12 -26.39 -35.17 38.91
C VAL A 12 -25.72 -34.75 37.61
N TRP A 13 -26.50 -34.08 36.77
CA TRP A 13 -26.00 -33.31 35.64
C TRP A 13 -25.25 -32.09 36.19
N LEU A 14 -23.92 -32.08 36.02
CA LEU A 14 -23.14 -30.84 36.09
C LEU A 14 -23.42 -30.06 34.80
N SER A 15 -24.45 -29.22 34.83
CA SER A 15 -24.61 -28.16 33.85
C SER A 15 -23.49 -27.14 34.10
N TRP A 16 -22.41 -27.24 33.32
CA TRP A 16 -21.56 -26.09 33.09
C TRP A 16 -22.39 -25.05 32.35
N SER A 17 -22.87 -24.07 33.11
CA SER A 17 -23.40 -22.83 32.57
C SER A 17 -22.24 -22.11 31.88
N SER A 18 -22.06 -22.36 30.59
CA SER A 18 -21.33 -21.43 29.73
C SER A 18 -22.10 -20.11 29.79
N TYR A 19 -21.62 -19.18 30.60
CA TYR A 19 -21.95 -17.78 30.40
C TYR A 19 -21.40 -17.43 29.01
N ALA A 20 -22.27 -17.51 28.00
CA ALA A 20 -22.03 -16.85 26.75
C ALA A 20 -22.01 -15.36 27.07
N VAL A 21 -20.82 -14.83 27.28
CA VAL A 21 -20.58 -13.40 27.07
C VAL A 21 -20.96 -13.20 25.61
N ALA A 22 -22.05 -12.48 25.36
CA ALA A 22 -22.32 -12.00 24.02
C ALA A 22 -21.15 -11.07 23.67
N GLU A 23 -20.19 -11.57 22.89
CA GLU A 23 -19.32 -10.68 22.14
C GLU A 23 -20.24 -9.82 21.30
N GLU A 24 -20.19 -8.50 21.51
CA GLU A 24 -20.80 -7.58 20.56
C GLU A 24 -20.28 -7.97 19.17
N PRO A 25 -21.16 -8.13 18.18
CA PRO A 25 -20.70 -8.46 16.84
C PRO A 25 -19.69 -7.40 16.43
N LEU A 26 -18.44 -7.82 16.19
CA LEU A 26 -17.43 -6.94 15.62
C LEU A 26 -18.06 -6.33 14.37
N ASP A 27 -18.20 -5.00 14.38
CA ASP A 27 -18.62 -4.27 13.19
C ASP A 27 -17.69 -4.71 12.06
N LYS A 28 -18.28 -5.29 11.02
CA LYS A 28 -17.55 -5.86 9.88
C LYS A 28 -16.98 -4.71 9.05
N GLU A 29 -15.86 -4.17 9.50
CA GLU A 29 -15.14 -3.12 8.78
C GLU A 29 -14.29 -3.75 7.66
N PRO A 30 -14.48 -3.35 6.40
CA PRO A 30 -13.57 -3.75 5.33
C PRO A 30 -12.13 -3.31 5.66
N ALA A 31 -11.15 -4.20 5.49
CA ALA A 31 -9.75 -3.91 5.78
C ALA A 31 -9.07 -3.10 4.66
N ASN A 32 -9.69 -1.98 4.27
CA ASN A 32 -9.20 -1.06 3.25
C ASN A 32 -7.76 -0.58 3.50
N TYR A 33 -7.37 -0.48 4.78
CA TYR A 33 -6.00 -0.18 5.22
C TYR A 33 -4.96 -1.20 4.75
N ALA A 34 -5.36 -2.44 4.48
CA ALA A 34 -4.49 -3.48 3.92
C ALA A 34 -3.98 -3.09 2.52
N PHE A 35 -4.76 -2.31 1.76
CA PHE A 35 -4.38 -1.85 0.42
C PHE A 35 -3.57 -0.54 0.43
N ALA A 36 -3.43 0.15 1.57
CA ALA A 36 -2.72 1.43 1.68
C ALA A 36 -1.27 1.35 1.14
N ALA A 37 -0.59 0.22 1.36
CA ALA A 37 0.74 -0.05 0.83
C ALA A 37 0.82 0.00 -0.72
N TYR A 38 -0.28 -0.30 -1.42
CA TYR A 38 -0.37 -0.27 -2.89
C TYR A 38 -0.96 1.04 -3.43
N MET A 39 -1.63 1.83 -2.59
CA MET A 39 -2.14 3.16 -2.95
C MET A 39 -1.02 4.18 -3.12
N GLY A 40 0.00 4.08 -2.26
CA GLY A 40 1.09 5.06 -2.15
C GLY A 40 0.92 5.95 -0.93
N SER A 41 1.98 6.64 -0.52
CA SER A 41 1.86 7.68 0.49
C SER A 41 1.00 8.83 -0.03
N GLY A 42 0.19 9.42 0.84
CA GLY A 42 -0.63 10.57 0.50
C GLY A 42 -1.58 10.98 1.61
N LEU A 43 -2.09 12.20 1.48
CA LEU A 43 -3.20 12.68 2.29
C LEU A 43 -4.52 12.37 1.58
N TYR A 44 -5.27 11.42 2.11
CA TYR A 44 -6.56 10.99 1.59
C TYR A 44 -7.67 11.62 2.43
N GLY A 45 -8.60 12.33 1.78
CA GLY A 45 -9.76 12.93 2.44
C GLY A 45 -11.05 12.24 2.03
N ALA A 46 -11.91 11.94 3.00
CA ALA A 46 -13.34 11.71 2.83
C ALA A 46 -14.12 12.85 3.51
N THR A 47 -15.42 12.97 3.23
CA THR A 47 -16.26 14.09 3.71
C THR A 47 -16.22 14.28 5.24
N ASP A 48 -16.06 13.19 6.00
CA ASP A 48 -16.13 13.20 7.47
C ASP A 48 -14.86 12.68 8.17
N ALA A 49 -13.80 12.34 7.41
CA ALA A 49 -12.55 11.82 7.98
C ALA A 49 -11.36 12.07 7.03
N SER A 50 -10.18 12.30 7.62
CA SER A 50 -8.91 12.38 6.88
C SER A 50 -7.99 11.24 7.30
N LEU A 51 -7.29 10.65 6.32
CA LEU A 51 -6.33 9.58 6.52
C LEU A 51 -5.02 9.98 5.83
N PHE A 52 -3.96 10.13 6.62
CA PHE A 52 -2.62 10.26 6.09
C PHE A 52 -1.94 8.91 6.04
N VAL A 53 -1.44 8.53 4.87
CA VAL A 53 -0.71 7.28 4.64
C VAL A 53 0.74 7.61 4.34
N LEU A 54 1.65 6.98 5.06
CA LEU A 54 3.09 7.05 4.81
C LEU A 54 3.60 5.67 4.38
N ASN A 55 4.03 5.57 3.12
CA ASN A 55 4.67 4.37 2.57
C ASN A 55 6.18 4.54 2.51
N ILE A 56 6.90 3.54 3.00
CA ILE A 56 8.36 3.46 2.91
C ILE A 56 8.72 2.17 2.18
N PRO A 57 8.87 2.22 0.84
CA PRO A 57 9.30 1.06 0.08
C PRO A 57 10.80 0.83 0.32
N MET A 58 11.16 -0.38 0.76
CA MET A 58 12.55 -0.81 0.88
C MET A 58 12.84 -1.92 -0.11
N THR A 59 14.03 -1.92 -0.69
CA THR A 59 14.48 -2.95 -1.63
C THR A 59 15.90 -3.38 -1.29
N PHE A 60 16.12 -4.69 -1.22
CA PHE A 60 17.40 -5.31 -0.89
C PHE A 60 17.79 -6.29 -1.98
N GLN A 61 19.05 -6.29 -2.39
CA GLN A 61 19.56 -7.28 -3.33
C GLN A 61 19.66 -8.65 -2.64
N TRP A 62 19.26 -9.72 -3.35
CA TRP A 62 19.38 -11.07 -2.81
C TRP A 62 20.80 -11.60 -2.98
N ARG A 63 21.64 -11.45 -1.95
CA ARG A 63 23.05 -11.91 -1.97
C ARG A 63 23.75 -11.34 -3.22
N ASP A 64 24.47 -12.18 -3.95
CA ASP A 64 25.18 -11.83 -5.19
C ASP A 64 24.29 -11.91 -6.45
N ARG A 65 22.97 -12.05 -6.31
CA ARG A 65 22.04 -12.11 -7.45
C ARG A 65 21.54 -10.70 -7.78
N GLU A 66 22.04 -10.14 -8.87
CA GLU A 66 21.59 -8.84 -9.39
C GLU A 66 20.16 -8.89 -9.97
N ASP A 67 19.72 -10.07 -10.41
CA ASP A 67 18.40 -10.29 -11.02
C ASP A 67 17.29 -10.53 -9.98
N ILE A 68 17.59 -10.65 -8.70
CA ILE A 68 16.59 -10.94 -7.65
C ILE A 68 16.68 -9.89 -6.54
N ARG A 69 15.54 -9.30 -6.20
CA ARG A 69 15.43 -8.32 -5.13
C ARG A 69 14.35 -8.73 -4.14
N ILE A 70 14.65 -8.54 -2.87
CA ILE A 70 13.66 -8.59 -1.79
C ILE A 70 13.09 -7.19 -1.65
N ARG A 71 11.78 -7.08 -1.68
CA ARG A 71 11.09 -5.82 -1.42
C ARG A 71 10.32 -5.93 -0.11
N LEU A 72 10.27 -4.83 0.61
CA LEU A 72 9.48 -4.70 1.82
C LEU A 72 8.66 -3.42 1.69
N SER A 73 7.38 -3.58 1.40
CA SER A 73 6.42 -2.48 1.33
C SER A 73 5.81 -2.29 2.71
N THR A 74 6.10 -1.14 3.33
CA THR A 74 5.51 -0.76 4.61
C THR A 74 4.60 0.44 4.45
N SER A 75 3.54 0.48 5.24
CA SER A 75 2.58 1.58 5.27
C SER A 75 2.16 1.83 6.71
N ALA A 76 2.17 3.10 7.13
CA ALA A 76 1.55 3.55 8.37
C ALA A 76 0.43 4.54 8.06
N GLY A 77 -0.76 4.29 8.59
CA GLY A 77 -1.93 5.16 8.45
C GLY A 77 -2.21 5.93 9.73
N PHE A 78 -2.51 7.21 9.60
CA PHE A 78 -2.81 8.14 10.68
C PHE A 78 -4.19 8.74 10.46
N PHE A 79 -5.13 8.44 11.35
CA PHE A 79 -6.50 8.98 11.30
C PHE A 79 -6.53 10.43 11.78
N ASP A 80 -7.55 11.17 11.33
CA ASP A 80 -7.83 12.56 11.70
C ASP A 80 -6.68 13.55 11.45
N TYR A 81 -5.79 13.21 10.51
CA TYR A 81 -4.67 14.05 10.11
C TYR A 81 -4.93 14.69 8.75
N GLY A 82 -5.17 16.00 8.74
CA GLY A 82 -5.65 16.77 7.58
C GLY A 82 -4.65 17.76 6.98
N ARG A 83 -5.13 18.60 6.05
CA ARG A 83 -4.34 19.67 5.43
C ARG A 83 -3.99 20.79 6.41
N ASP A 84 -4.88 21.06 7.36
CA ASP A 84 -4.66 22.05 8.41
C ASP A 84 -3.56 21.55 9.35
N ASN A 85 -3.65 20.25 9.69
CA ASN A 85 -2.59 19.34 10.15
C ASN A 85 -1.16 19.71 9.73
N LEU A 86 -0.96 19.57 8.42
CA LEU A 86 0.30 19.79 7.73
C LEU A 86 0.76 21.25 7.72
N GLN A 87 -0.17 22.20 7.66
CA GLN A 87 0.15 23.63 7.66
C GLN A 87 0.66 24.09 9.02
N GLU A 88 0.14 23.50 10.10
CA GLU A 88 0.54 23.78 11.48
C GLU A 88 1.77 22.97 11.92
N LEU A 89 2.28 22.08 11.05
CA LEU A 89 3.37 21.13 11.35
C LEU A 89 3.10 20.26 12.59
N GLU A 90 1.83 19.98 12.88
CA GLU A 90 1.49 19.04 13.94
C GLU A 90 1.94 17.64 13.54
N ILE A 91 2.52 16.90 14.48
CA ILE A 91 2.93 15.51 14.25
C ILE A 91 1.76 14.62 14.65
N PRO A 92 1.39 13.60 13.85
CA PRO A 92 0.33 12.67 14.24
C PRO A 92 0.61 12.02 15.60
N ASP A 93 -0.39 12.03 16.49
CA ASP A 93 -0.24 11.54 17.87
C ASP A 93 -0.20 10.01 17.98
N SER A 94 -0.79 9.29 17.02
CA SER A 94 -0.82 7.83 17.05
C SER A 94 -0.93 7.20 15.66
N ILE A 95 -0.35 6.00 15.52
CA ILE A 95 -0.48 5.17 14.32
C ILE A 95 -1.81 4.41 14.43
N GLY A 96 -2.72 4.67 13.49
CA GLY A 96 -4.01 3.99 13.40
C GLY A 96 -3.90 2.62 12.73
N THR A 97 -3.06 2.50 11.69
CA THR A 97 -2.88 1.24 10.96
C THR A 97 -1.41 1.02 10.60
N LEU A 98 -0.99 -0.25 10.55
CA LEU A 98 0.34 -0.65 10.11
C LEU A 98 0.24 -1.84 9.17
N THR A 99 0.91 -1.75 8.04
CA THR A 99 0.98 -2.81 7.03
C THR A 99 2.43 -3.09 6.69
N LEU A 100 2.80 -4.37 6.68
CA LEU A 100 4.15 -4.88 6.40
C LEU A 100 4.04 -6.02 5.38
N ILE A 101 4.52 -5.77 4.17
CA ILE A 101 4.38 -6.72 3.05
C ILE A 101 5.76 -7.01 2.45
N PRO A 102 6.43 -8.08 2.93
CA PRO A 102 7.60 -8.59 2.25
C PRO A 102 7.22 -9.24 0.93
N GLY A 103 8.16 -9.21 -0.02
CA GLY A 103 7.98 -9.78 -1.32
C GLY A 103 9.30 -10.00 -2.04
N VAL A 104 9.20 -10.67 -3.17
CA VAL A 104 10.34 -10.98 -4.04
C VAL A 104 9.99 -10.54 -5.44
N GLU A 105 10.93 -9.89 -6.09
CA GLU A 105 10.85 -9.55 -7.51
C GLU A 105 12.06 -10.08 -8.26
N LYS A 106 11.84 -10.39 -9.53
CA LYS A 106 12.90 -10.84 -10.43
C LYS A 106 12.99 -9.92 -11.63
N VAL A 107 14.18 -9.41 -11.92
CA VAL A 107 14.45 -8.51 -13.05
C VAL A 107 14.83 -9.35 -14.27
N TYR A 108 13.98 -9.34 -15.28
CA TYR A 108 14.29 -9.90 -16.60
C TYR A 108 14.65 -8.76 -17.56
N SER A 109 15.93 -8.60 -17.87
CA SER A 109 16.39 -7.69 -18.92
C SER A 109 16.07 -8.30 -20.29
N VAL A 110 14.99 -7.84 -20.93
CA VAL A 110 14.62 -8.28 -22.28
C VAL A 110 15.61 -7.74 -23.32
N ASN A 111 16.11 -6.52 -23.08
CA ASN A 111 17.26 -5.92 -23.76
C ASN A 111 17.82 -4.76 -22.90
N ASP A 112 18.84 -4.04 -23.39
CA ASP A 112 19.52 -2.95 -22.67
C ASP A 112 18.61 -1.77 -22.24
N ARG A 113 17.41 -1.70 -22.83
CA ARG A 113 16.44 -0.64 -22.62
C ARG A 113 15.12 -1.14 -22.04
N TRP A 114 14.94 -2.44 -21.84
CA TRP A 114 13.65 -2.98 -21.44
C TRP A 114 13.81 -4.05 -20.36
N GLU A 115 13.19 -3.79 -19.21
CA GLU A 115 13.08 -4.73 -18.11
C GLU A 115 11.63 -5.15 -17.90
N LEU A 116 11.46 -6.44 -17.61
CA LEU A 116 10.21 -7.03 -17.15
C LEU A 116 10.41 -7.60 -15.75
N ILE A 117 9.61 -7.16 -14.80
CA ILE A 117 9.82 -7.40 -13.37
C ILE A 117 8.55 -7.96 -12.75
N PRO A 118 8.34 -9.28 -12.78
CA PRO A 118 7.32 -9.91 -11.97
C PRO A 118 7.66 -9.84 -10.49
N HIS A 119 6.63 -9.75 -9.65
CA HIS A 119 6.75 -9.83 -8.21
C HIS A 119 5.63 -10.65 -7.58
N ILE A 120 5.93 -11.16 -6.39
CA ILE A 120 4.96 -11.74 -5.47
C ILE A 120 5.23 -11.20 -4.07
N ASP A 121 4.19 -10.77 -3.39
CA ASP A 121 4.26 -10.24 -2.05
C ASP A 121 3.26 -10.98 -1.14
N TYR A 122 3.63 -11.20 0.12
CA TYR A 122 2.76 -11.79 1.14
C TYR A 122 3.12 -11.22 2.50
N GLY A 123 2.13 -10.67 3.20
CA GLY A 123 2.37 -9.92 4.42
C GLY A 123 1.15 -9.81 5.30
N TYR A 124 1.21 -8.81 6.16
CA TYR A 124 0.29 -8.65 7.27
C TYR A 124 -0.04 -7.17 7.50
N ALA A 125 -1.29 -6.91 7.86
CA ALA A 125 -1.80 -5.59 8.19
C ALA A 125 -2.57 -5.63 9.52
N LYS A 126 -2.51 -4.53 10.27
CA LYS A 126 -3.17 -4.38 11.56
C LYS A 126 -3.83 -3.01 11.68
N ASN A 127 -5.07 -3.01 12.14
CA ASN A 127 -5.77 -1.81 12.60
C ASN A 127 -5.71 -1.77 14.13
N PHE A 128 -5.08 -0.73 14.70
CA PHE A 128 -4.92 -0.61 16.15
C PHE A 128 -6.20 -0.16 16.86
N SER A 129 -7.10 0.52 16.15
CA SER A 129 -8.38 0.99 16.68
C SER A 129 -9.37 -0.17 16.86
N THR A 130 -9.53 -1.00 15.83
CA THR A 130 -10.47 -2.15 15.86
C THR A 130 -9.83 -3.45 16.33
N LYS A 131 -8.50 -3.49 16.44
CA LYS A 131 -7.70 -4.70 16.72
C LYS A 131 -7.83 -5.80 15.66
N GLU A 132 -8.45 -5.50 14.52
CA GLU A 132 -8.54 -6.41 13.40
C GLU A 132 -7.18 -6.57 12.73
N GLU A 133 -6.94 -7.78 12.25
CA GLU A 133 -5.69 -8.20 11.66
C GLU A 133 -5.99 -8.84 10.31
N ALA A 134 -5.15 -8.62 9.31
CA ALA A 134 -5.35 -9.17 7.97
C ALA A 134 -4.06 -9.74 7.39
N GLN A 135 -4.17 -10.87 6.71
CA GLN A 135 -3.15 -11.30 5.75
C GLN A 135 -3.36 -10.57 4.44
N VAL A 136 -2.26 -10.19 3.79
CA VAL A 136 -2.25 -9.43 2.53
C VAL A 136 -1.38 -10.17 1.54
N TYR A 137 -1.80 -10.28 0.29
CA TYR A 137 -1.02 -10.91 -0.75
C TYR A 137 -1.15 -10.16 -2.06
N SER A 138 -0.12 -10.20 -2.90
CA SER A 138 -0.18 -9.66 -4.24
C SER A 138 0.72 -10.38 -5.22
N VAL A 139 0.33 -10.29 -6.49
CA VAL A 139 1.17 -10.62 -7.63
C VAL A 139 1.10 -9.48 -8.62
N GLY A 140 2.18 -9.24 -9.33
CA GLY A 140 2.18 -8.21 -10.34
C GLY A 140 3.35 -8.28 -11.29
N LEU A 141 3.31 -7.38 -12.28
CA LEU A 141 4.26 -7.32 -13.37
C LEU A 141 4.54 -5.86 -13.69
N HIS A 142 5.82 -5.47 -13.64
CA HIS A 142 6.27 -4.15 -14.05
C HIS A 142 7.04 -4.27 -15.36
N SER A 143 6.79 -3.36 -16.28
CA SER A 143 7.58 -3.15 -17.49
C SER A 143 8.24 -1.79 -17.38
N ARG A 144 9.56 -1.74 -17.49
CA ARG A 144 10.33 -0.49 -17.49
C ARG A 144 11.07 -0.36 -18.81
N TYR A 145 10.73 0.67 -19.56
CA TYR A 145 11.40 1.00 -20.80
C TYR A 145 12.23 2.28 -20.63
N TYR A 146 13.53 2.18 -20.88
CA TYR A 146 14.48 3.27 -20.77
C TYR A 146 14.70 3.91 -22.14
N ASN A 147 14.27 5.16 -22.28
CA ASN A 147 14.59 5.94 -23.47
C ASN A 147 15.95 6.61 -23.29
N GLN A 148 16.82 6.47 -24.29
CA GLN A 148 18.11 7.16 -24.34
C GLN A 148 17.91 8.45 -25.14
N GLY A 149 17.83 9.58 -24.44
CA GLY A 149 17.93 10.92 -25.02
C GLY A 149 19.26 11.59 -24.63
N ASP A 150 19.55 12.76 -25.23
CA ASP A 150 20.81 13.50 -25.07
C ASP A 150 21.17 13.90 -23.62
N LEU A 151 20.24 13.75 -22.67
CA LEU A 151 20.31 14.28 -21.31
C LEU A 151 20.01 13.22 -20.22
N ASP A 152 20.07 11.93 -20.59
CA ASP A 152 20.03 10.69 -19.79
C ASP A 152 18.67 10.02 -19.41
N ARG A 153 18.66 8.68 -19.60
CA ARG A 153 17.71 7.61 -19.23
C ARG A 153 16.37 8.06 -18.63
N HIS A 154 15.48 8.53 -19.49
CA HIS A 154 14.06 8.66 -19.14
C HIS A 154 13.45 7.27 -19.00
N VAL A 155 12.42 7.12 -18.15
CA VAL A 155 11.78 5.83 -17.94
C VAL A 155 10.28 5.92 -18.19
N TRP A 156 9.79 5.01 -19.04
CA TRP A 156 8.39 4.71 -19.20
C TRP A 156 8.06 3.44 -18.43
N VAL A 157 7.17 3.53 -17.45
CA VAL A 157 6.75 2.43 -16.60
C VAL A 157 5.34 2.02 -16.94
N ASN A 158 5.11 0.72 -17.02
CA ASN A 158 3.77 0.12 -17.03
C ASN A 158 3.72 -0.93 -15.92
N LYS A 159 2.63 -0.99 -15.17
CA LYS A 159 2.52 -1.87 -14.00
C LYS A 159 1.11 -2.40 -13.87
N VAL A 160 1.01 -3.70 -13.62
CA VAL A 160 -0.22 -4.38 -13.22
C VAL A 160 0.01 -5.02 -11.86
N VAL A 161 -0.92 -4.81 -10.93
CA VAL A 161 -0.92 -5.40 -9.59
C VAL A 161 -2.29 -6.00 -9.33
N LEU A 162 -2.29 -7.24 -8.86
CA LEU A 162 -3.45 -7.90 -8.29
C LEU A 162 -3.13 -8.14 -6.82
N ALA A 163 -3.91 -7.54 -5.94
CA ALA A 163 -3.74 -7.68 -4.50
C ALA A 163 -5.03 -8.21 -3.87
N GLY A 164 -4.93 -8.84 -2.71
CA GLY A 164 -6.08 -9.25 -1.92
C GLY A 164 -5.73 -9.28 -0.44
N TYR A 165 -6.76 -9.29 0.40
CA TYR A 165 -6.60 -9.51 1.82
C TYR A 165 -7.62 -10.52 2.34
N ARG A 166 -7.34 -11.05 3.53
CA ARG A 166 -8.33 -11.75 4.35
C ARG A 166 -8.12 -11.37 5.80
N THR A 167 -9.19 -10.94 6.48
CA THR A 167 -9.15 -10.63 7.91
C THR A 167 -9.22 -11.90 8.76
N PHE A 168 -8.62 -11.87 9.94
CA PHE A 168 -8.56 -13.03 10.83
C PHE A 168 -9.79 -13.15 11.73
N ALA A 169 -10.31 -12.05 12.28
CA ALA A 169 -11.43 -12.09 13.21
C ALA A 169 -12.78 -12.04 12.48
N SER A 170 -12.92 -11.15 11.49
CA SER A 170 -14.18 -10.95 10.76
C SER A 170 -14.38 -11.85 9.52
N ASP A 171 -13.35 -12.60 9.11
CA ASP A 171 -13.32 -13.47 7.92
C ASP A 171 -13.79 -12.79 6.62
N LEU A 172 -13.51 -11.49 6.51
CA LEU A 172 -13.75 -10.69 5.32
C LEU A 172 -12.61 -10.88 4.32
N GLN A 173 -12.96 -10.89 3.05
CA GLN A 173 -12.01 -10.98 1.95
C GLN A 173 -12.39 -10.00 0.86
N ASP A 174 -11.38 -9.40 0.24
CA ASP A 174 -11.55 -8.55 -0.92
C ASP A 174 -10.31 -8.59 -1.80
N ASN A 175 -10.47 -8.19 -3.05
CA ASN A 175 -9.41 -8.22 -4.06
C ASN A 175 -9.43 -6.94 -4.88
N TYR A 176 -8.24 -6.48 -5.26
CA TYR A 176 -8.01 -5.21 -5.91
C TYR A 176 -7.11 -5.40 -7.13
N VAL A 177 -7.45 -4.74 -8.24
CA VAL A 177 -6.58 -4.68 -9.42
C VAL A 177 -6.19 -3.24 -9.70
N LYS A 178 -4.90 -3.01 -9.97
CA LYS A 178 -4.36 -1.71 -10.38
C LYS A 178 -3.57 -1.83 -11.67
N LEU A 179 -3.86 -0.94 -12.60
CA LEU A 179 -3.06 -0.69 -13.80
C LEU A 179 -2.47 0.71 -13.69
N ILE A 180 -1.17 0.84 -13.97
CA ILE A 180 -0.47 2.13 -13.97
C ILE A 180 0.35 2.22 -15.26
N THR A 181 0.30 3.37 -15.90
CA THR A 181 1.30 3.77 -16.90
C THR A 181 1.81 5.15 -16.56
N GLY A 182 3.11 5.38 -16.69
CA GLY A 182 3.67 6.68 -16.36
C GLY A 182 5.08 6.89 -16.90
N TYR A 183 5.41 8.15 -17.14
CA TYR A 183 6.67 8.56 -17.73
C TYR A 183 7.39 9.51 -16.79
N ASP A 184 8.66 9.25 -16.52
CA ASP A 184 9.55 10.10 -15.73
C ASP A 184 10.63 10.69 -16.63
N TYR A 185 10.58 12.01 -16.77
CA TYR A 185 11.50 12.81 -17.56
C TYR A 185 12.58 13.40 -16.66
N LYS A 186 13.82 13.05 -16.95
CA LYS A 186 15.00 13.59 -16.28
C LYS A 186 15.41 14.89 -16.97
N THR A 187 15.57 15.97 -16.21
CA THR A 187 16.01 17.25 -16.77
C THR A 187 17.52 17.28 -16.99
N ASN A 188 18.01 18.26 -17.74
CA ASN A 188 19.43 18.56 -17.88
C ASN A 188 19.99 19.49 -16.79
N LEU A 189 19.20 19.73 -15.74
CA LEU A 189 19.57 20.62 -14.65
C LEU A 189 20.29 19.82 -13.57
N TYR A 190 21.36 20.42 -13.04
CA TYR A 190 22.12 19.85 -11.94
C TYR A 190 22.11 20.84 -10.78
N VAL A 191 21.63 20.38 -9.63
CA VAL A 191 21.57 21.18 -8.39
C VAL A 191 22.64 20.66 -7.45
N SER A 192 23.61 21.50 -7.11
CA SER A 192 24.63 21.19 -6.12
C SER A 192 24.08 21.39 -4.71
N LEU A 193 23.98 20.32 -3.94
CA LEU A 193 23.61 20.29 -2.53
C LEU A 193 24.84 19.93 -1.68
N LYS A 194 24.81 20.20 -0.37
CA LYS A 194 25.88 19.77 0.55
C LYS A 194 26.13 18.26 0.52
N ALA A 195 25.08 17.48 0.25
CA ALA A 195 25.11 16.02 0.18
C ALA A 195 25.52 15.45 -1.19
N GLY A 196 25.72 16.30 -2.21
CA GLY A 196 26.06 15.87 -3.56
C GLY A 196 25.25 16.59 -4.64
N ILE A 197 25.17 15.99 -5.83
CA ILE A 197 24.41 16.53 -6.96
C ILE A 197 23.00 15.92 -6.95
N ALA A 198 21.98 16.73 -7.19
CA ALA A 198 20.62 16.29 -7.45
C ALA A 198 20.18 16.73 -8.86
N ILE A 199 19.38 15.89 -9.52
CA ILE A 199 18.83 16.11 -10.84
C ILE A 199 17.31 16.23 -10.70
N PRO A 200 16.71 17.39 -11.01
CA PRO A 200 15.26 17.52 -11.04
C PRO A 200 14.66 16.60 -12.11
N THR A 201 13.53 15.99 -11.78
CA THR A 201 12.72 15.22 -12.73
C THR A 201 11.27 15.69 -12.68
N VAL A 202 10.58 15.52 -13.80
CA VAL A 202 9.13 15.74 -13.92
C VAL A 202 8.52 14.42 -14.36
N TYR A 203 7.45 14.00 -13.71
CA TYR A 203 6.76 12.78 -14.09
C TYR A 203 5.26 13.00 -14.26
N GLY A 204 4.66 12.13 -15.06
CA GLY A 204 3.22 12.01 -15.18
C GLY A 204 2.80 10.55 -15.17
N SER A 205 1.67 10.25 -14.56
CA SER A 205 1.08 8.92 -14.60
C SER A 205 -0.43 8.94 -14.71
N VAL A 206 -0.95 7.84 -15.26
CA VAL A 206 -2.36 7.50 -15.24
C VAL A 206 -2.47 6.12 -14.59
N SER A 207 -3.39 6.00 -13.65
CA SER A 207 -3.72 4.70 -13.07
C SER A 207 -5.22 4.44 -13.11
N TRP A 208 -5.57 3.19 -13.35
CA TRP A 208 -6.93 2.70 -13.26
C TRP A 208 -6.98 1.60 -12.21
N SER A 209 -8.08 1.54 -11.48
CA SER A 209 -8.30 0.57 -10.43
C SER A 209 -9.64 -0.14 -10.62
N TYR A 210 -9.73 -1.40 -10.23
CA TYR A 210 -11.01 -2.11 -10.14
C TYR A 210 -11.13 -2.77 -8.79
N ASN A 211 -12.35 -2.70 -8.23
CA ASN A 211 -12.68 -3.23 -6.92
C ASN A 211 -11.80 -2.63 -5.81
N GLY A 212 -11.43 -1.35 -5.97
CA GLY A 212 -10.59 -0.61 -5.05
C GLY A 212 -11.42 0.18 -4.04
N ILE A 213 -11.26 -0.21 -2.78
CA ILE A 213 -11.57 0.51 -1.54
C ILE A 213 -13.04 0.92 -1.38
N ASP A 214 -13.78 0.08 -0.66
CA ASP A 214 -15.11 0.39 -0.14
C ASP A 214 -15.01 1.47 0.96
N TYR A 215 -14.73 2.74 0.60
CA TYR A 215 -14.91 3.87 1.56
C TYR A 215 -16.39 4.22 1.78
N ALA A 216 -17.30 3.62 1.00
CA ALA A 216 -18.72 3.45 1.29
C ALA A 216 -19.33 2.55 0.21
N GLU A 217 -20.15 1.56 0.59
CA GLU A 217 -20.92 0.67 -0.33
C GLU A 217 -21.76 1.42 -1.38
N LYS A 218 -21.91 2.75 -1.28
CA LYS A 218 -22.71 3.59 -2.19
C LYS A 218 -22.09 3.86 -3.57
N TRP A 219 -20.88 3.39 -3.87
CA TRP A 219 -20.15 3.90 -5.05
C TRP A 219 -19.61 2.86 -6.03
N LYS A 220 -20.13 1.63 -6.00
CA LYS A 220 -19.81 0.52 -6.92
C LYS A 220 -20.43 0.66 -8.32
N ASP A 221 -20.33 1.82 -8.96
CA ASP A 221 -20.78 1.98 -10.35
C ASP A 221 -19.56 2.13 -11.29
N GLY A 222 -19.18 1.00 -11.89
CA GLY A 222 -17.96 0.78 -12.68
C GLY A 222 -17.85 1.64 -13.93
N SER A 223 -17.52 2.91 -13.74
CA SER A 223 -17.38 3.93 -14.77
C SER A 223 -16.04 4.67 -14.62
N VAL A 224 -15.79 5.67 -15.49
CA VAL A 224 -14.61 6.58 -15.59
C VAL A 224 -14.04 7.11 -14.25
N ARG A 225 -14.74 6.89 -13.14
CA ARG A 225 -14.44 7.33 -11.77
C ARG A 225 -13.21 6.68 -11.12
N ASP A 226 -12.77 5.52 -11.60
CA ASP A 226 -11.60 4.80 -11.04
C ASP A 226 -10.25 5.20 -11.67
N LEU A 227 -10.27 6.22 -12.54
CA LEU A 227 -9.06 6.79 -13.13
C LEU A 227 -8.45 7.86 -12.22
N ASN A 228 -7.15 7.72 -11.95
CA ASN A 228 -6.36 8.71 -11.26
C ASN A 228 -5.28 9.22 -12.20
N TYR A 229 -5.12 10.54 -12.25
CA TYR A 229 -4.07 11.24 -12.98
C TYR A 229 -3.12 11.85 -11.99
N GLU A 230 -1.82 11.75 -12.23
CA GLU A 230 -0.83 12.35 -11.35
C GLU A 230 0.24 13.06 -12.14
N LEU A 231 0.57 14.27 -11.72
CA LEU A 231 1.72 15.02 -12.18
C LEU A 231 2.56 15.37 -10.97
N GLY A 232 3.88 15.28 -11.12
CA GLY A 232 4.76 15.60 -10.01
C GLY A 232 6.18 15.91 -10.43
N VAL A 233 6.94 16.29 -9.42
CA VAL A 233 8.35 16.65 -9.54
C VAL A 233 9.15 15.87 -8.51
N SER A 234 10.39 15.55 -8.83
CA SER A 234 11.29 14.88 -7.89
C SER A 234 12.73 15.40 -8.00
N LEU A 235 13.51 15.12 -6.98
CA LEU A 235 14.95 15.31 -6.96
C LEU A 235 15.61 13.94 -6.91
N TYR A 236 16.28 13.56 -7.98
CA TYR A 236 17.05 12.33 -8.08
C TYR A 236 18.52 12.58 -7.73
N ALA A 237 19.04 11.87 -6.75
CA ALA A 237 20.46 11.86 -6.39
C ALA A 237 21.16 10.69 -7.09
N PRO A 238 22.15 10.93 -7.99
CA PRO A 238 22.90 9.87 -8.64
C PRO A 238 23.68 8.98 -7.66
N LYS A 239 24.01 9.52 -6.48
CA LYS A 239 24.54 8.75 -5.35
C LYS A 239 23.42 8.64 -4.31
N PRO A 240 22.88 7.44 -4.07
CA PRO A 240 21.85 7.24 -3.05
C PRO A 240 22.33 7.69 -1.68
N ILE A 241 21.42 8.27 -0.89
CA ILE A 241 21.65 8.61 0.51
C ILE A 241 21.40 7.36 1.33
N ASP A 242 22.39 6.95 2.10
CA ASP A 242 22.27 5.83 3.02
C ASP A 242 21.51 6.26 4.28
N LEU A 243 20.30 5.74 4.47
CA LEU A 243 19.63 5.73 5.77
C LEU A 243 19.99 4.38 6.39
N TRP A 244 20.30 4.33 7.69
CA TRP A 244 20.68 3.09 8.41
C TRP A 244 19.94 1.83 7.90
N ILE A 245 18.63 1.93 7.69
CA ILE A 245 17.77 0.82 7.27
C ILE A 245 17.55 0.66 5.75
N THR A 246 17.83 1.69 4.93
CA THR A 246 17.58 1.68 3.47
C THR A 246 18.31 2.82 2.75
N THR A 247 18.64 2.62 1.48
CA THR A 247 19.14 3.72 0.64
C THR A 247 17.98 4.45 -0.05
N VAL A 248 18.03 5.78 -0.10
CA VAL A 248 17.07 6.61 -0.83
C VAL A 248 17.81 7.44 -1.87
N ASP A 249 17.47 7.26 -3.13
CA ASP A 249 18.06 7.96 -4.27
C ASP A 249 17.16 9.06 -4.84
N ARG A 250 15.92 9.15 -4.35
CA ARG A 250 14.93 10.09 -4.86
C ARG A 250 13.92 10.48 -3.81
N ILE A 251 13.56 11.75 -3.80
CA ILE A 251 12.40 12.29 -3.08
C ILE A 251 11.57 13.13 -4.02
N GLY A 252 10.25 13.11 -3.89
CA GLY A 252 9.39 13.89 -4.76
C GLY A 252 8.00 14.15 -4.22
N LEU A 253 7.32 15.06 -4.90
CA LEU A 253 5.97 15.49 -4.61
C LEU A 253 5.10 15.29 -5.87
N GLY A 254 3.91 14.74 -5.65
CA GLY A 254 2.91 14.52 -6.69
C GLY A 254 1.59 15.19 -6.33
N LEU A 255 0.91 15.72 -7.33
CA LEU A 255 -0.50 16.10 -7.23
C LEU A 255 -1.30 15.09 -8.03
N GLN A 256 -2.03 14.24 -7.32
CA GLN A 256 -2.91 13.25 -7.89
C GLN A 256 -4.35 13.78 -7.89
N HIS A 257 -5.03 13.60 -9.01
CA HIS A 257 -6.42 13.96 -9.20
C HIS A 257 -7.24 12.72 -9.54
N ASN A 258 -8.39 12.59 -8.90
CA ASN A 258 -9.34 11.51 -9.13
C ASN A 258 -10.78 12.04 -9.00
N ALA A 259 -11.76 11.16 -9.21
CA ALA A 259 -13.17 11.54 -9.13
C ALA A 259 -13.60 12.08 -7.75
N PHE A 260 -12.83 11.82 -6.70
CA PHE A 260 -13.14 12.18 -5.32
C PHE A 260 -12.40 13.45 -4.86
N GLY A 261 -11.37 13.89 -5.59
CA GLY A 261 -10.67 15.13 -5.27
C GLY A 261 -9.19 15.13 -5.67
N GLN A 262 -8.39 15.77 -4.82
CA GLN A 262 -6.95 15.95 -5.02
C GLN A 262 -6.17 15.43 -3.82
N VAL A 263 -5.20 14.56 -4.10
CA VAL A 263 -4.28 13.97 -3.13
C VAL A 263 -2.89 14.55 -3.37
N ILE A 264 -2.28 15.09 -2.32
CA ILE A 264 -0.86 15.45 -2.34
C ILE A 264 -0.07 14.22 -1.90
N ARG A 265 0.86 13.78 -2.73
CA ARG A 265 1.72 12.63 -2.48
C ARG A 265 3.14 13.08 -2.18
N LEU A 266 3.72 12.49 -1.14
CA LEU A 266 5.15 12.57 -0.85
C LEU A 266 5.73 11.16 -1.02
N PHE A 267 6.76 11.00 -1.85
CA PHE A 267 7.34 9.68 -2.08
C PHE A 267 8.86 9.68 -2.02
N ALA A 268 9.40 8.50 -1.70
CA ALA A 268 10.81 8.17 -1.83
C ALA A 268 10.97 7.04 -2.86
N GLY A 269 11.99 7.12 -3.72
CA GLY A 269 12.18 6.21 -4.84
C GLY A 269 11.33 6.57 -6.08
N THR A 270 11.06 5.60 -6.95
CA THR A 270 10.31 5.84 -8.20
C THR A 270 8.84 6.21 -7.95
N PRO A 271 8.25 7.15 -8.72
CA PRO A 271 6.89 7.65 -8.46
C PRO A 271 5.73 6.67 -8.78
N PHE A 272 6.02 5.47 -9.29
CA PHE A 272 5.04 4.49 -9.83
C PHE A 272 5.00 3.16 -9.06
#